data_AF-U4QXS7-F1
#
_entry.id   AF-U4QXS7-F1
#
_cell.length_a   1.000
_cell.length_b   1.000
_cell.length_c   1.000
_cell.angle_alpha   90.00
_cell.angle_beta   90.00
_cell.angle_gamma   90.00
#
_symmetry.space_group_name_H-M   'P 1'
#
loop_
_entity.id
_entity.type
_entity.pdbx_description
1 polymer ?
#
loop_
_entity_poly.entity_id
_entity_poly.type
_entity_poly.pdbx_seq_one_letter_code
_entity_poly.pdbx_strand_id
1 'polypeptide(L)'
;MPNISIDDANNEYAKILSEKTCNISGTVTDKKIASLRTDTIHEVFSSLVSKFPGENPGHVWRMVQKAHINSYIDNKRETIKTILQAKNIDEDKAFELLTDDELLSIFDSATQSWKRASGIAWENFFRQGLTLGDNSGEIIVVNDSMMNKLFKGGSQPRQNGEEAELHISNDSQRSYIGEILKSKNFDLFLLYLTQFSRKWTLFGLIQCKTSIRDRVKINTSSSRKAMDNNLWSILLALDPDYFLKGQYYKAAKEDWHGVYLIDEDKPNDDSIYFGSMDRIQELIKNHALQVLEMVTDINNSNFNANWRPR
;
A
#
# COMPACT_ATOMS: atom_id res chain seq x y z
N MET A 1 13.99 44.02 18.58
CA MET A 1 12.94 43.93 17.55
C MET A 1 11.85 43.01 18.11
N PRO A 2 10.55 43.26 17.85
CA PRO A 2 9.51 42.35 18.29
C PRO A 2 9.72 40.98 17.62
N ASN A 3 9.59 39.91 18.42
CA ASN A 3 9.62 38.56 17.89
C ASN A 3 8.29 38.26 17.19
N ILE A 4 8.32 37.41 16.17
CA ILE A 4 7.09 36.96 15.51
C ILE A 4 6.22 36.15 16.48
N SER A 5 4.93 36.48 16.56
CA SER A 5 3.93 35.70 17.29
C SER A 5 3.09 34.82 16.36
N ILE A 6 2.37 33.86 16.94
CA ILE A 6 1.38 33.07 16.19
C ILE A 6 0.24 33.93 15.66
N ASP A 7 -0.15 34.99 16.38
CA ASP A 7 -1.21 35.90 15.96
C ASP A 7 -0.80 36.70 14.72
N ASP A 8 0.48 37.12 14.64
CA ASP A 8 1.02 37.75 13.43
C ASP A 8 0.88 36.84 12.21
N ALA A 9 1.20 35.56 12.37
CA ALA A 9 1.10 34.57 11.30
C ALA A 9 -0.35 34.25 10.93
N ASN A 10 -1.24 34.07 11.93
CA ASN A 10 -2.67 33.85 11.71
C ASN A 10 -3.31 35.01 10.94
N ASN A 11 -3.03 36.24 11.35
CA ASN A 11 -3.56 37.45 10.73
C ASN A 11 -3.08 37.60 9.29
N GLU A 12 -1.78 37.40 9.05
CA GLU A 12 -1.23 37.47 7.69
C GLU A 12 -1.78 36.36 6.78
N TYR A 13 -1.90 35.15 7.32
CA TYR A 13 -2.45 34.01 6.59
C TYR A 13 -3.92 34.23 6.22
N ALA A 14 -4.74 34.66 7.17
CA ALA A 14 -6.16 34.96 6.93
C ALA A 14 -6.33 36.07 5.89
N LYS A 15 -5.52 37.14 5.98
CA LYS A 15 -5.52 38.24 5.02
C LYS A 15 -5.25 37.73 3.60
N ILE A 16 -4.10 37.08 3.38
CA ILE A 16 -3.69 36.61 2.04
C ILE A 16 -4.64 35.54 1.51
N LEU A 17 -5.12 34.63 2.35
CA LEU A 17 -6.11 33.63 1.94
C LEU A 17 -7.41 34.29 1.49
N SER A 18 -7.90 35.29 2.23
CA SER A 18 -9.15 35.99 1.89
C SER A 18 -9.04 36.73 0.55
N GLU A 19 -7.93 37.46 0.33
CA GLU A 19 -7.65 38.16 -0.91
C GLU A 19 -7.64 37.20 -2.11
N LYS A 20 -7.02 36.04 -1.97
CA LYS A 20 -6.98 35.04 -3.04
C LYS A 20 -8.32 34.34 -3.25
N THR A 21 -9.07 34.07 -2.19
CA THR A 21 -10.37 33.39 -2.29
C THR A 21 -11.41 34.27 -2.99
N CYS A 22 -11.39 35.59 -2.76
CA CYS A 22 -12.22 36.56 -3.47
C CYS A 22 -11.97 36.58 -4.99
N ASN A 23 -10.80 36.15 -5.45
CA ASN A 23 -10.42 36.13 -6.87
C ASN A 23 -10.78 34.81 -7.57
N ILE A 24 -11.32 33.82 -6.86
CA ILE A 24 -11.70 32.53 -7.46
C ILE A 24 -13.11 32.63 -8.03
N SER A 25 -13.21 32.56 -9.36
CA SER A 25 -14.49 32.41 -10.06
C SER A 25 -14.74 30.95 -10.49
N GLY A 26 -16.00 30.53 -10.41
CA GLY A 26 -16.47 29.22 -10.86
C GLY A 26 -16.29 28.07 -9.86
N THR A 27 -16.52 26.83 -10.33
CA THR A 27 -16.48 25.64 -9.49
C THR A 27 -15.07 25.39 -8.92
N VAL A 28 -15.00 25.30 -7.60
CA VAL A 28 -13.77 25.06 -6.85
C VAL A 28 -13.51 23.56 -6.80
N THR A 29 -12.38 23.12 -7.33
CA THR A 29 -11.94 21.71 -7.28
C THR A 29 -10.86 21.54 -6.20
N ASP A 30 -10.68 20.33 -5.69
CA ASP A 30 -9.63 20.04 -4.69
C ASP A 30 -8.23 20.44 -5.16
N LYS A 31 -7.96 20.27 -6.46
CA LYS A 31 -6.70 20.70 -7.09
C LYS A 31 -6.52 22.21 -7.03
N LYS A 32 -7.58 22.99 -7.27
CA LYS A 32 -7.55 24.46 -7.15
C LYS A 32 -7.33 24.89 -5.69
N ILE A 33 -7.98 24.22 -4.73
CA ILE A 33 -7.81 24.49 -3.29
C ILE A 33 -6.37 24.20 -2.84
N ALA A 34 -5.79 23.10 -3.31
CA ALA A 34 -4.40 22.75 -3.02
C ALA A 34 -3.43 23.81 -3.53
N SER A 35 -3.59 24.23 -4.80
CA SER A 35 -2.77 25.30 -5.40
C SER A 35 -2.91 26.61 -4.63
N LEU A 36 -4.14 27.01 -4.32
CA LEU A 36 -4.44 28.22 -3.55
C LEU A 36 -3.66 28.23 -2.22
N ARG A 37 -3.71 27.13 -1.48
CA ARG A 37 -3.02 27.00 -0.19
C ARG A 37 -1.51 27.05 -0.34
N THR A 38 -0.95 26.40 -1.35
CA THR A 38 0.50 26.47 -1.64
C THR A 38 0.93 27.92 -1.88
N ASP A 39 0.19 28.66 -2.70
CA ASP A 39 0.49 30.06 -2.99
C ASP A 39 0.33 30.94 -1.74
N THR A 40 -0.73 30.72 -0.94
CA THR A 40 -0.91 31.41 0.35
C THR A 40 0.27 31.16 1.28
N ILE A 41 0.70 29.90 1.46
CA ILE A 41 1.85 29.57 2.32
C ILE A 41 3.10 30.31 1.87
N HIS A 42 3.37 30.33 0.56
CA HIS A 42 4.53 31.02 -0.01
C HIS A 42 4.50 32.53 0.26
N GLU A 43 3.38 33.19 -0.02
CA GLU A 43 3.25 34.64 0.13
C GLU A 43 3.26 35.08 1.60
N VAL A 44 2.62 34.30 2.48
CA VAL A 44 2.65 34.54 3.93
C VAL A 44 4.08 34.42 4.46
N PHE A 45 4.80 33.37 4.07
CA PHE A 45 6.19 33.21 4.46
C PHE A 45 7.08 34.36 3.99
N SER A 46 6.99 34.73 2.71
CA SER A 46 7.75 35.85 2.13
C SER A 46 7.43 37.18 2.83
N SER A 47 6.15 37.42 3.15
CA SER A 47 5.71 38.62 3.87
C SER A 47 6.28 38.65 5.28
N LEU A 48 6.17 37.56 6.04
CA LEU A 48 6.64 37.49 7.42
C LEU A 48 8.17 37.58 7.54
N VAL A 49 8.93 36.91 6.66
CA VAL A 49 10.39 37.06 6.62
C VAL A 49 10.80 38.51 6.36
N SER A 50 10.06 39.21 5.49
CA SER A 50 10.32 40.63 5.21
C SER A 50 9.96 41.55 6.38
N LYS A 51 8.86 41.25 7.10
CA LYS A 51 8.41 42.01 8.27
C LYS A 51 9.30 41.77 9.51
N PHE A 52 9.86 40.57 9.63
CA PHE A 52 10.67 40.15 10.77
C PHE A 52 12.08 39.69 10.32
N PRO A 53 12.92 40.58 9.77
CA PRO A 53 14.20 40.20 9.16
C PRO A 53 15.24 39.68 10.17
N GLY A 54 15.03 39.89 11.47
CA GLY A 54 15.88 39.37 12.55
C GLY A 54 15.47 37.98 13.07
N GLU A 55 14.34 37.43 12.60
CA GLU A 55 13.86 36.12 13.03
C GLU A 55 14.53 34.98 12.26
N ASN A 56 14.62 33.82 12.91
CA ASN A 56 15.10 32.62 12.25
C ASN A 56 14.06 32.17 11.18
N PRO A 57 14.41 31.99 9.90
CA PRO A 57 13.45 31.59 8.88
C PRO A 57 12.75 30.26 9.17
N GLY A 58 13.42 29.32 9.85
CA GLY A 58 12.80 28.08 10.30
C GLY A 58 11.75 28.29 11.39
N HIS A 59 11.93 29.28 12.27
CA HIS A 59 10.91 29.69 13.24
C HIS A 59 9.70 30.33 12.54
N VAL A 60 9.93 31.24 11.60
CA VAL A 60 8.87 31.84 10.78
C VAL A 60 8.09 30.75 10.03
N TRP A 61 8.79 29.76 9.45
CA TRP A 61 8.16 28.63 8.75
C TRP A 61 7.22 27.83 9.66
N ARG A 62 7.61 27.58 10.92
CA ARG A 62 6.74 26.93 11.91
C ARG A 62 5.52 27.77 12.24
N MET A 63 5.64 29.09 12.35
CA MET A 63 4.48 29.97 12.57
C MET A 63 3.50 29.92 11.38
N VAL A 64 4.01 29.89 10.15
CA VAL A 64 3.18 29.71 8.93
C VAL A 64 2.48 28.35 8.93
N GLN A 65 3.19 27.28 9.32
CA GLN A 65 2.60 25.94 9.45
C GLN A 65 1.42 25.95 10.43
N LYS A 66 1.57 26.56 11.62
CA LYS A 66 0.49 26.67 12.60
C LYS A 66 -0.70 27.46 12.08
N ALA A 67 -0.45 28.61 11.45
CA ALA A 67 -1.50 29.42 10.85
C ALA A 67 -2.28 28.67 9.75
N HIS A 68 -1.57 27.88 8.95
CA HIS A 68 -2.19 26.99 7.96
C HIS A 68 -3.09 25.93 8.61
N ILE A 69 -2.61 25.25 9.66
CA ILE A 69 -3.37 24.22 10.38
C ILE A 69 -4.62 24.83 11.02
N ASN A 70 -4.48 25.97 11.70
CA ASN A 70 -5.61 26.70 12.31
C ASN A 70 -6.66 27.04 11.24
N SER A 71 -6.26 27.64 10.13
CA SER A 71 -7.17 27.97 9.04
C SER A 71 -7.85 26.73 8.45
N TYR A 72 -7.14 25.60 8.33
CA TYR A 72 -7.72 24.35 7.86
C TYR A 72 -8.79 23.81 8.82
N ILE A 73 -8.48 23.81 10.12
CA ILE A 73 -9.37 23.36 11.19
C ILE A 73 -10.63 24.24 11.26
N ASP A 74 -10.46 25.57 11.19
CA ASP A 74 -11.58 26.52 11.20
C ASP A 74 -12.55 26.29 10.05
N ASN A 75 -12.04 26.00 8.85
CA ASN A 75 -12.87 25.63 7.69
C ASN A 75 -13.67 24.33 7.89
N LYS A 76 -13.32 23.51 8.90
CA LYS A 76 -13.98 22.26 9.26
C LYS A 76 -14.67 22.34 10.62
N ARG A 77 -14.70 23.51 11.27
CA ARG A 77 -15.17 23.70 12.65
C ARG A 77 -16.56 23.16 12.89
N GLU A 78 -17.53 23.42 12.03
CA GLU A 78 -18.91 22.91 12.20
C GLU A 78 -19.01 21.39 12.10
N THR A 79 -18.23 20.77 11.21
CA THR A 79 -18.14 19.31 11.14
C THR A 79 -17.49 18.73 12.40
N ILE A 80 -16.41 19.36 12.87
CA ILE A 80 -15.72 18.96 14.10
C ILE A 80 -16.66 19.09 15.30
N LYS A 81 -17.33 20.23 15.47
CA LYS A 81 -18.35 20.45 16.53
C LYS A 81 -19.39 19.35 16.56
N THR A 82 -19.95 19.01 15.40
CA THR A 82 -20.95 17.93 15.29
C THR A 82 -20.40 16.60 15.82
N ILE A 83 -19.15 16.26 15.47
CA ILE A 83 -18.48 15.04 15.94
C ILE A 83 -18.22 15.09 17.46
N LEU A 84 -17.76 16.24 17.98
CA LEU A 84 -17.45 16.43 19.40
C LEU A 84 -18.72 16.35 20.26
N GLN A 85 -19.80 17.01 19.84
CA GLN A 85 -21.11 16.95 20.50
C GLN A 85 -21.64 15.51 20.56
N ALA A 86 -21.59 14.77 19.44
CA ALA A 86 -22.03 13.37 19.39
C ALA A 86 -21.21 12.46 20.32
N LYS A 87 -19.98 12.85 20.65
CA LYS A 87 -19.08 12.12 21.55
C LYS A 87 -19.02 12.71 22.97
N ASN A 88 -19.80 13.75 23.26
CA ASN A 88 -19.77 14.49 24.53
C ASN A 88 -18.35 14.96 24.92
N ILE A 89 -17.60 15.47 23.93
CA ILE A 89 -16.23 15.99 24.11
C ILE A 89 -16.30 17.52 24.19
N ASP A 90 -15.56 18.10 25.14
CA ASP A 90 -15.39 19.54 25.30
C ASP A 90 -14.71 20.18 24.07
N GLU A 91 -15.34 21.21 23.51
CA GLU A 91 -14.91 21.83 22.26
C GLU A 91 -13.57 22.56 22.40
N ASP A 92 -13.41 23.36 23.45
CA ASP A 92 -12.22 24.19 23.66
C ASP A 92 -10.98 23.31 23.85
N LYS A 93 -11.11 22.25 24.68
CA LYS A 93 -10.04 21.27 24.87
C LYS A 93 -9.73 20.51 23.58
N ALA A 94 -10.73 20.18 22.78
CA ALA A 94 -10.49 19.47 21.52
C ALA A 94 -9.72 20.35 20.51
N PHE A 95 -10.05 21.63 20.40
CA PHE A 95 -9.30 22.54 19.52
C PHE A 95 -7.89 22.83 20.03
N GLU A 96 -7.68 22.92 21.34
CA GLU A 96 -6.35 22.96 21.95
C GLU A 96 -5.51 21.75 21.50
N LEU A 97 -6.05 20.52 21.63
CA LEU A 97 -5.37 19.29 21.23
C LEU A 97 -5.11 19.21 19.71
N LEU A 98 -6.03 19.70 18.88
CA LEU A 98 -5.90 19.67 17.42
C LEU A 98 -4.89 20.67 16.87
N THR A 99 -4.42 21.61 17.70
CA THR A 99 -3.44 22.64 17.34
C THR A 99 -2.09 22.46 18.06
N ASP A 100 -1.99 21.45 18.93
CA ASP A 100 -0.77 21.09 19.64
C ASP A 100 0.20 20.32 18.72
N ASP A 101 1.36 20.93 18.46
CA ASP A 101 2.38 20.37 17.56
C ASP A 101 2.91 19.00 18.03
N GLU A 102 3.06 18.83 19.34
CA GLU A 102 3.68 17.64 19.93
C GLU A 102 2.72 16.46 19.82
N LEU A 103 1.44 16.69 20.11
CA LEU A 103 0.39 15.69 19.93
C LEU A 103 0.17 15.35 18.46
N LEU A 104 0.11 16.35 17.56
CA LEU A 104 -0.01 16.09 16.13
C LEU A 104 1.16 15.25 15.60
N SER A 105 2.38 15.52 16.06
CA SER A 105 3.58 14.74 15.73
C SER A 105 3.49 13.30 16.24
N ILE A 106 2.96 13.09 17.46
CA ILE A 106 2.71 11.76 18.01
C ILE A 106 1.68 11.00 17.17
N PHE A 107 0.56 11.65 16.80
CA PHE A 107 -0.48 11.03 15.97
C PHE A 107 0.01 10.69 14.57
N ASP A 108 0.80 11.55 13.92
CA ASP A 108 1.40 11.22 12.62
C ASP A 108 2.40 10.07 12.78
N SER A 109 3.27 10.10 13.79
CA SER A 109 4.23 9.02 14.07
C SER A 109 3.53 7.68 14.28
N ALA A 110 2.46 7.65 15.08
CA ALA A 110 1.64 6.45 15.29
C ALA A 110 0.99 5.97 13.97
N THR A 111 0.48 6.90 13.16
CA THR A 111 -0.11 6.62 11.85
C THR A 111 0.92 6.05 10.88
N GLN A 112 2.14 6.61 10.83
CA GLN A 112 3.23 6.10 9.99
C GLN A 112 3.71 4.73 10.47
N SER A 113 3.78 4.52 11.78
CA SER A 113 4.10 3.22 12.39
C SER A 113 3.08 2.17 11.95
N TRP A 114 1.78 2.45 12.10
CA TRP A 114 0.71 1.57 11.64
C TRP A 114 0.81 1.27 10.13
N LYS A 115 0.98 2.31 9.29
CA LYS A 115 1.13 2.15 7.82
C LYS A 115 2.29 1.23 7.44
N ARG A 116 3.39 1.22 8.20
CA ARG A 116 4.55 0.34 7.96
C ARG A 116 4.32 -1.07 8.52
N ALA A 117 3.88 -1.18 9.77
CA ALA A 117 3.81 -2.45 10.48
C ALA A 117 2.61 -3.31 10.06
N SER A 118 1.45 -2.70 9.77
CA SER A 118 0.22 -3.44 9.43
C SER A 118 0.35 -4.24 8.13
N GLY A 119 1.03 -3.70 7.12
CA GLY A 119 1.30 -4.42 5.86
C GLY A 119 2.18 -5.65 6.09
N ILE A 120 3.28 -5.49 6.82
CA ILE A 120 4.20 -6.59 7.16
C ILE A 120 3.49 -7.65 8.01
N ALA A 121 2.66 -7.22 8.97
CA ALA A 121 1.86 -8.14 9.78
C ALA A 121 0.88 -8.96 8.92
N TRP A 122 0.23 -8.31 7.96
CA TRP A 122 -0.67 -8.95 7.00
C TRP A 122 0.04 -9.96 6.10
N GLU A 123 1.20 -9.59 5.55
CA GLU A 123 2.07 -10.50 4.78
C GLU A 123 2.47 -11.74 5.59
N ASN A 124 2.89 -11.54 6.84
CA ASN A 124 3.30 -12.63 7.73
C ASN A 124 2.16 -13.56 8.08
N PHE A 125 0.95 -13.04 8.26
CA PHE A 125 -0.24 -13.83 8.53
C PHE A 125 -0.51 -14.82 7.38
N PHE A 126 -0.54 -14.35 6.13
CA PHE A 126 -0.75 -15.24 4.97
C PHE A 126 0.41 -16.18 4.71
N ARG A 127 1.64 -15.72 4.90
CA ARG A 127 2.82 -16.56 4.72
C ARG A 127 2.74 -17.85 5.56
N GLN A 128 2.29 -17.71 6.82
CA GLN A 128 2.08 -18.85 7.71
C GLN A 128 0.90 -19.71 7.28
N GLY A 129 -0.22 -19.07 6.91
CA GLY A 129 -1.43 -19.78 6.50
C GLY A 129 -1.30 -20.59 5.20
N LEU A 130 -0.50 -20.14 4.23
CA LEU A 130 -0.42 -20.69 2.87
C LEU A 130 0.70 -21.72 2.64
N THR A 131 1.59 -21.93 3.60
CA THR A 131 2.66 -22.92 3.47
C THR A 131 2.06 -24.34 3.48
N LEU A 132 2.40 -25.15 2.49
CA LEU A 132 1.88 -26.52 2.29
C LEU A 132 3.03 -27.52 2.28
N GLY A 133 2.82 -28.68 2.88
CA GLY A 133 3.74 -29.79 2.73
C GLY A 133 3.03 -31.10 2.99
N ASP A 134 3.00 -31.94 1.97
CA ASP A 134 2.57 -33.31 2.04
C ASP A 134 3.44 -34.18 1.13
N ASN A 135 3.03 -35.42 0.91
CA ASN A 135 3.76 -36.36 0.06
C ASN A 135 3.75 -35.99 -1.45
N SER A 136 2.92 -35.03 -1.87
CA SER A 136 2.75 -34.61 -3.27
C SER A 136 3.64 -33.43 -3.66
N GLY A 137 4.04 -32.60 -2.70
CA GLY A 137 4.95 -31.48 -2.91
C GLY A 137 5.05 -30.56 -1.70
N GLU A 138 6.18 -29.86 -1.60
CA GLU A 138 6.41 -28.87 -0.55
C GLU A 138 6.33 -27.47 -1.18
N ILE A 139 5.40 -26.64 -0.72
CA ILE A 139 5.26 -25.22 -1.10
C ILE A 139 5.55 -24.37 0.12
N ILE A 140 6.45 -23.40 -0.02
CA ILE A 140 6.66 -22.36 0.97
C ILE A 140 6.32 -20.99 0.41
N VAL A 141 5.88 -20.12 1.31
CA VAL A 141 5.72 -18.70 1.02
C VAL A 141 6.84 -17.93 1.71
N VAL A 142 7.51 -17.06 0.97
CA VAL A 142 8.59 -16.22 1.50
C VAL A 142 8.32 -14.75 1.19
N ASN A 143 8.77 -13.84 2.06
CA ASN A 143 8.69 -12.41 1.81
C ASN A 143 9.91 -11.90 1.01
N ASP A 144 9.90 -10.63 0.62
CA ASP A 144 11.00 -10.00 -0.13
C ASP A 144 12.38 -10.16 0.54
N SER A 145 12.47 -10.05 1.87
CA SER A 145 13.73 -10.20 2.60
C SER A 145 14.29 -11.63 2.48
N MET A 146 13.44 -12.63 2.70
CA MET A 146 13.79 -14.04 2.58
C MET A 146 14.14 -14.42 1.12
N MET A 147 13.38 -13.92 0.15
CA MET A 147 13.65 -14.13 -1.27
C MET A 147 14.98 -13.47 -1.69
N ASN A 148 15.29 -12.26 -1.21
CA ASN A 148 16.58 -11.62 -1.44
C ASN A 148 17.74 -12.43 -0.87
N LYS A 149 17.57 -13.06 0.30
CA LYS A 149 18.58 -13.94 0.90
C LYS A 149 18.81 -15.17 0.00
N LEU A 150 17.74 -15.83 -0.43
CA LEU A 150 17.78 -16.96 -1.36
C LEU A 150 18.48 -16.60 -2.69
N PHE A 151 18.09 -15.46 -3.29
CA PHE A 151 18.64 -15.00 -4.56
C PHE A 151 20.16 -14.74 -4.51
N LYS A 152 20.67 -14.35 -3.34
CA LYS A 152 22.10 -14.12 -3.08
C LYS A 152 22.88 -15.40 -2.74
N GLY A 153 22.27 -16.57 -2.85
CA GLY A 153 22.91 -17.87 -2.57
C GLY A 153 22.72 -18.36 -1.13
N GLY A 154 21.80 -17.76 -0.37
CA GLY A 154 21.35 -18.34 0.90
C GLY A 154 20.38 -19.50 0.69
N SER A 155 19.97 -20.11 1.80
CA SER A 155 18.98 -21.19 1.84
C SER A 155 17.73 -20.79 2.65
N GLN A 156 16.68 -21.60 2.52
CA GLN A 156 15.52 -21.60 3.40
C GLN A 156 15.25 -23.01 3.92
N PRO A 157 14.86 -23.14 5.20
CA PRO A 157 14.53 -24.42 5.79
C PRO A 157 13.25 -24.97 5.16
N ARG A 158 13.28 -26.27 4.94
CA ARG A 158 12.13 -27.09 4.62
C ARG A 158 11.34 -27.43 5.88
N GLN A 159 10.15 -27.98 5.72
CA GLN A 159 9.31 -28.41 6.84
C GLN A 159 9.97 -29.49 7.70
N ASN A 160 10.82 -30.34 7.10
CA ASN A 160 11.60 -31.35 7.81
C ASN A 160 12.89 -30.78 8.45
N GLY A 161 13.14 -29.47 8.34
CA GLY A 161 14.32 -28.79 8.89
C GLY A 161 15.55 -28.80 7.98
N GLU A 162 15.53 -29.50 6.83
CA GLU A 162 16.65 -29.48 5.89
C GLU A 162 16.70 -28.16 5.12
N GLU A 163 17.89 -27.61 4.89
CA GLU A 163 18.07 -26.37 4.14
C GLU A 163 18.03 -26.65 2.62
N ALA A 164 17.33 -25.79 1.87
CA ALA A 164 17.33 -25.83 0.41
C ALA A 164 17.60 -24.45 -0.19
N GLU A 165 18.39 -24.44 -1.27
CA GLU A 165 18.75 -23.25 -2.05
C GLU A 165 17.71 -22.94 -3.12
N LEU A 166 17.77 -21.74 -3.69
CA LEU A 166 17.00 -21.37 -4.87
C LEU A 166 17.58 -22.01 -6.13
N HIS A 167 16.73 -22.67 -6.91
CA HIS A 167 17.01 -23.10 -8.27
C HIS A 167 16.84 -21.91 -9.22
N ILE A 168 17.87 -21.64 -10.02
CA ILE A 168 17.82 -20.69 -11.12
C ILE A 168 18.37 -21.41 -12.35
N SER A 169 17.53 -21.61 -13.36
CA SER A 169 17.82 -22.46 -14.51
C SER A 169 18.70 -21.77 -15.56
N ASN A 170 18.63 -20.44 -15.67
CA ASN A 170 19.39 -19.65 -16.64
C ASN A 170 19.53 -18.18 -16.26
N ASP A 171 20.38 -17.44 -16.99
CA ASP A 171 20.63 -16.02 -16.74
C ASP A 171 19.41 -15.13 -17.00
N SER A 172 18.53 -15.49 -17.94
CA SER A 172 17.29 -14.74 -18.18
C SER A 172 16.37 -14.77 -16.95
N GLN A 173 16.21 -15.95 -16.36
CA GLN A 173 15.44 -16.11 -15.12
C GLN A 173 16.12 -15.36 -13.96
N ARG A 174 17.46 -15.42 -13.85
CA ARG A 174 18.21 -14.64 -12.85
C ARG A 174 17.96 -13.16 -12.98
N SER A 175 18.07 -12.61 -14.19
CA SER A 175 17.82 -11.20 -14.49
C SER A 175 16.40 -10.80 -14.14
N TYR A 176 15.41 -11.64 -14.48
CA TYR A 176 14.02 -11.34 -14.20
C TYR A 176 13.68 -11.36 -12.70
N ILE A 177 14.16 -12.35 -11.95
CA ILE A 177 14.01 -12.39 -10.48
C ILE A 177 14.68 -11.15 -9.85
N GLY A 178 15.87 -10.78 -10.34
CA GLY A 178 16.56 -9.56 -9.88
C GLY A 178 15.76 -8.28 -10.15
N GLU A 179 15.07 -8.19 -11.29
CA GLU A 179 14.18 -7.08 -11.61
C GLU A 179 12.98 -7.03 -10.66
N ILE A 180 12.33 -8.17 -10.39
CA ILE A 180 11.20 -8.26 -9.47
C ILE A 180 11.61 -7.73 -8.08
N LEU A 181 12.71 -8.22 -7.53
CA LEU A 181 13.23 -7.81 -6.20
C LEU A 181 13.61 -6.33 -6.16
N LYS A 182 14.14 -5.78 -7.25
CA LYS A 182 14.46 -4.34 -7.34
C LYS A 182 13.21 -3.48 -7.38
N SER A 183 12.19 -3.92 -8.09
CA SER A 183 10.94 -3.16 -8.28
C SER A 183 10.08 -3.08 -7.01
N LYS A 184 10.15 -4.10 -6.14
CA LYS A 184 9.33 -4.23 -4.92
C LYS A 184 7.82 -4.16 -5.17
N ASN A 185 7.39 -4.63 -6.35
CA ASN A 185 5.98 -4.63 -6.75
C ASN A 185 5.21 -5.88 -6.27
N PHE A 186 5.90 -6.87 -5.70
CA PHE A 186 5.33 -8.07 -5.10
C PHE A 186 5.76 -8.18 -3.64
N ASP A 187 4.86 -8.66 -2.79
CA ASP A 187 5.07 -8.70 -1.34
C ASP A 187 5.48 -10.11 -0.87
N LEU A 188 4.92 -11.15 -1.52
CA LEU A 188 5.23 -12.56 -1.23
C LEU A 188 5.57 -13.35 -2.50
N PHE A 189 6.37 -14.39 -2.30
CA PHE A 189 6.88 -15.28 -3.34
C PHE A 189 6.53 -16.72 -2.97
N LEU A 190 6.01 -17.46 -3.94
CA LEU A 190 5.63 -18.86 -3.81
C LEU A 190 6.71 -19.73 -4.42
N LEU A 191 7.28 -20.61 -3.60
CA LEU A 191 8.34 -21.53 -4.00
C LEU A 191 7.86 -22.96 -3.83
N TYR A 192 8.16 -23.83 -4.78
CA TYR A 192 7.95 -25.27 -4.63
C TYR A 192 9.27 -26.01 -4.63
N LEU A 193 9.34 -27.11 -3.89
CA LEU A 193 10.52 -27.96 -3.85
C LEU A 193 10.51 -28.88 -5.06
N THR A 194 11.53 -28.77 -5.90
CA THR A 194 11.72 -29.71 -7.00
C THR A 194 12.18 -31.06 -6.48
N GLN A 195 11.52 -32.15 -6.89
CA GLN A 195 11.84 -33.49 -6.41
C GLN A 195 13.26 -33.94 -6.82
N PHE A 196 13.67 -33.63 -8.06
CA PHE A 196 14.98 -34.05 -8.59
C PHE A 196 16.15 -33.25 -8.02
N SER A 197 16.07 -31.92 -8.04
CA SER A 197 17.20 -31.07 -7.62
C SER A 197 17.20 -30.75 -6.13
N ARG A 198 16.09 -31.02 -5.42
CA ARG A 198 15.88 -30.69 -4.00
C ARG A 198 16.12 -29.20 -3.69
N LYS A 199 15.86 -28.34 -4.69
CA LYS A 199 15.97 -26.89 -4.60
C LYS A 199 14.60 -26.23 -4.77
N TRP A 200 14.45 -25.07 -4.16
CA TRP A 200 13.28 -24.21 -4.27
C TRP A 200 13.19 -23.60 -5.67
N THR A 201 12.04 -23.72 -6.33
CA THR A 201 11.79 -23.06 -7.61
C THR A 201 10.65 -22.06 -7.47
N LEU A 202 10.87 -20.83 -7.93
CA LEU A 202 9.85 -19.80 -7.96
C LEU A 202 8.79 -20.16 -9.00
N PHE A 203 7.54 -20.25 -8.57
CA PHE A 203 6.41 -20.51 -9.48
C PHE A 203 5.28 -19.49 -9.35
N GLY A 204 5.26 -18.70 -8.27
CA GLY A 204 4.22 -17.72 -8.07
C GLY A 204 4.64 -16.48 -7.30
N LEU A 205 3.84 -15.42 -7.46
CA LEU A 205 4.03 -14.10 -6.88
C LEU A 205 2.69 -13.58 -6.37
N ILE A 206 2.69 -12.97 -5.18
CA ILE A 206 1.49 -12.43 -4.55
C ILE A 206 1.70 -10.94 -4.27
N GLN A 207 0.75 -10.14 -4.71
CA GLN A 207 0.56 -8.78 -4.22
C GLN A 207 -0.42 -8.84 -3.05
N CYS A 208 0.05 -8.55 -1.85
CA CYS A 208 -0.68 -8.71 -0.60
C CYS A 208 -0.95 -7.33 0.00
N LYS A 209 -2.21 -6.85 -0.08
CA LYS A 209 -2.55 -5.46 0.24
C LYS A 209 -3.64 -5.37 1.32
N THR A 210 -3.42 -4.52 2.33
CA THR A 210 -4.44 -4.22 3.34
C THR A 210 -5.56 -3.34 2.81
N SER A 211 -5.30 -2.55 1.76
CA SER A 211 -6.34 -1.82 1.03
C SER A 211 -5.90 -1.60 -0.41
N ILE A 212 -6.87 -1.66 -1.33
CA ILE A 212 -6.61 -1.41 -2.75
C ILE A 212 -7.13 0.00 -3.12
N ARG A 213 -6.27 1.00 -2.93
CA ARG A 213 -6.50 2.40 -3.36
C ARG A 213 -5.93 2.63 -4.77
N ASP A 214 -5.56 3.87 -5.13
CA ASP A 214 -4.97 4.26 -6.44
C ASP A 214 -3.70 3.49 -6.89
N ARG A 215 -3.18 2.58 -6.06
CA ARG A 215 -1.97 1.78 -6.31
C ARG A 215 -2.18 0.65 -7.34
N VAL A 216 -3.42 0.42 -7.79
CA VAL A 216 -3.75 -0.65 -8.76
C VAL A 216 -2.95 -0.51 -10.07
N LYS A 217 -2.82 0.71 -10.61
CA LYS A 217 -2.17 0.93 -11.92
C LYS A 217 -0.70 0.53 -11.98
N ILE A 218 0.01 0.60 -10.86
CA ILE A 218 1.43 0.19 -10.78
C ILE A 218 1.54 -1.33 -10.64
N ASN A 219 0.53 -1.96 -10.03
CA ASN A 219 0.52 -3.37 -9.72
C ASN A 219 0.12 -4.25 -10.91
N THR A 220 -0.74 -3.76 -11.83
CA THR A 220 -1.22 -4.52 -13.00
C THR A 220 -0.11 -4.84 -14.00
N SER A 221 0.74 -3.87 -14.36
CA SER A 221 1.81 -4.08 -15.35
C SER A 221 2.85 -5.09 -14.88
N SER A 222 3.16 -5.06 -13.58
CA SER A 222 4.10 -6.00 -12.96
C SER A 222 3.52 -7.42 -12.91
N SER A 223 2.23 -7.54 -12.61
CA SER A 223 1.52 -8.82 -12.66
C SER A 223 1.47 -9.38 -14.07
N ARG A 224 1.04 -8.60 -15.07
CA ARG A 224 1.05 -9.00 -16.49
C ARG A 224 2.42 -9.56 -16.91
N LYS A 225 3.49 -8.83 -16.59
CA LYS A 225 4.86 -9.27 -16.90
C LYS A 225 5.23 -10.59 -16.20
N ALA A 226 4.77 -10.83 -14.98
CA ALA A 226 4.96 -12.11 -14.30
C ALA A 226 4.24 -13.25 -15.02
N MET A 227 3.01 -13.01 -15.44
CA MET A 227 2.24 -14.00 -16.19
C MET A 227 2.87 -14.31 -17.56
N ASP A 228 3.42 -13.30 -18.24
CA ASP A 228 4.16 -13.47 -19.51
C ASP A 228 5.47 -14.26 -19.33
N ASN A 229 5.99 -14.33 -18.10
CA ASN A 229 7.13 -15.16 -17.72
C ASN A 229 6.70 -16.49 -17.08
N ASN A 230 5.44 -16.92 -17.31
CA ASN A 230 4.87 -18.17 -16.81
C ASN A 230 4.97 -18.31 -15.28
N LEU A 231 4.88 -17.20 -14.54
CA LEU A 231 4.71 -17.21 -13.09
C LEU A 231 3.25 -16.97 -12.74
N TRP A 232 2.74 -17.75 -11.78
CA TRP A 232 1.44 -17.50 -11.18
C TRP A 232 1.45 -16.15 -10.47
N SER A 233 0.44 -15.34 -10.71
CA SER A 233 0.42 -13.96 -10.25
C SER A 233 -0.96 -13.62 -9.75
N ILE A 234 -1.05 -13.29 -8.47
CA ILE A 234 -2.32 -13.09 -7.79
C ILE A 234 -2.30 -11.80 -6.95
N LEU A 235 -3.49 -11.25 -6.75
CA LEU A 235 -3.73 -10.15 -5.83
C LEU A 235 -4.55 -10.67 -4.66
N LEU A 236 -4.11 -10.38 -3.45
CA LEU A 236 -4.81 -10.68 -2.21
C LEU A 236 -5.06 -9.37 -1.47
N ALA A 237 -6.31 -9.09 -1.11
CA ALA A 237 -6.62 -7.90 -0.33
C ALA A 237 -7.71 -8.05 0.72
N LEU A 238 -7.53 -7.30 1.81
CA LEU A 238 -8.45 -7.27 2.95
C LEU A 238 -9.70 -6.40 2.68
N ASP A 239 -9.54 -5.26 2.02
CA ASP A 239 -10.62 -4.29 1.81
C ASP A 239 -10.84 -4.02 0.30
N PRO A 240 -12.00 -4.44 -0.27
CA PRO A 240 -12.32 -4.28 -1.67
C PRO A 240 -13.05 -2.97 -2.03
N ASP A 241 -13.39 -2.09 -1.07
CA ASP A 241 -14.40 -1.03 -1.23
C ASP A 241 -14.14 -0.03 -2.37
N TYR A 242 -12.87 0.14 -2.77
CA TYR A 242 -12.47 0.99 -3.90
C TYR A 242 -12.10 0.20 -5.16
N PHE A 243 -11.88 -1.11 -5.06
CA PHE A 243 -11.34 -1.91 -6.15
C PHE A 243 -12.38 -2.31 -7.19
N LEU A 244 -13.64 -2.47 -6.78
CA LEU A 244 -14.68 -3.06 -7.63
C LEU A 244 -15.46 -2.06 -8.48
N LYS A 245 -14.95 -0.83 -8.67
CA LYS A 245 -15.63 0.21 -9.46
C LYS A 245 -14.88 0.51 -10.76
N GLY A 246 -15.59 0.43 -11.88
CA GLY A 246 -15.13 0.88 -13.19
C GLY A 246 -13.91 0.11 -13.72
N GLN A 247 -12.88 0.84 -14.16
CA GLN A 247 -11.70 0.30 -14.84
C GLN A 247 -10.89 -0.73 -14.01
N TYR A 248 -10.94 -0.64 -12.68
CA TYR A 248 -10.18 -1.53 -11.79
C TYR A 248 -10.77 -2.93 -11.73
N TYR A 249 -12.09 -3.07 -11.92
CA TYR A 249 -12.76 -4.37 -12.00
C TYR A 249 -12.33 -5.15 -13.24
N LYS A 250 -12.19 -4.47 -14.38
CA LYS A 250 -11.70 -5.09 -15.62
C LYS A 250 -10.25 -5.54 -15.46
N ALA A 251 -9.40 -4.66 -14.92
CA ALA A 251 -8.01 -4.98 -14.64
C ALA A 251 -7.88 -6.19 -13.69
N ALA A 252 -8.74 -6.30 -12.67
CA ALA A 252 -8.76 -7.44 -11.76
C ALA A 252 -8.91 -8.80 -12.49
N LYS A 253 -9.78 -8.84 -13.52
CA LYS A 253 -10.03 -10.06 -14.28
C LYS A 253 -8.92 -10.39 -15.26
N GLU A 254 -8.34 -9.36 -15.87
CA GLU A 254 -7.40 -9.55 -16.96
C GLU A 254 -5.96 -9.64 -16.48
N ASP A 255 -5.55 -8.81 -15.53
CA ASP A 255 -4.14 -8.56 -15.18
C ASP A 255 -3.62 -9.42 -14.04
N TRP A 256 -4.40 -10.36 -13.52
CA TRP A 256 -3.96 -11.40 -12.59
C TRP A 256 -4.57 -12.74 -13.00
N HIS A 257 -3.92 -13.84 -12.59
CA HIS A 257 -4.53 -15.17 -12.69
C HIS A 257 -5.69 -15.33 -11.69
N GLY A 258 -5.66 -14.58 -10.59
CA GLY A 258 -6.71 -14.56 -9.58
C GLY A 258 -6.59 -13.37 -8.63
N VAL A 259 -7.74 -12.82 -8.24
CA VAL A 259 -7.87 -11.80 -7.22
C VAL A 259 -8.69 -12.36 -6.07
N TYR A 260 -8.17 -12.27 -4.85
CA TYR A 260 -8.75 -12.85 -3.66
C TYR A 260 -9.07 -11.74 -2.66
N LEU A 261 -10.33 -11.61 -2.31
CA LEU A 261 -10.87 -10.51 -1.51
C LEU A 261 -11.59 -11.08 -0.28
N ILE A 262 -11.28 -10.50 0.89
CA ILE A 262 -11.93 -10.88 2.14
C ILE A 262 -13.25 -10.13 2.26
N ASP A 263 -14.32 -10.75 1.79
CA ASP A 263 -15.68 -10.21 1.79
C ASP A 263 -16.65 -11.40 1.58
N GLU A 264 -17.49 -11.68 2.58
CA GLU A 264 -18.40 -12.84 2.56
C GLU A 264 -19.71 -12.55 1.83
N ASP A 265 -20.05 -11.28 1.64
CA ASP A 265 -21.36 -10.86 1.14
C ASP A 265 -21.42 -10.81 -0.40
N LYS A 266 -20.28 -11.05 -1.07
CA LYS A 266 -20.18 -10.99 -2.53
C LYS A 266 -19.98 -12.37 -3.17
N PRO A 267 -20.64 -12.64 -4.30
CA PRO A 267 -20.41 -13.85 -5.07
C PRO A 267 -19.09 -13.77 -5.85
N ASN A 268 -18.42 -14.91 -6.03
CA ASN A 268 -17.29 -15.03 -6.95
C ASN A 268 -17.70 -14.61 -8.37
N ASP A 269 -16.79 -13.94 -9.07
CA ASP A 269 -16.97 -13.57 -10.47
C ASP A 269 -15.67 -13.82 -11.24
N ASP A 270 -15.66 -14.91 -12.02
CA ASP A 270 -14.58 -15.30 -12.91
C ASP A 270 -13.24 -15.42 -12.15
N SER A 271 -12.34 -14.46 -12.34
CA SER A 271 -11.02 -14.46 -11.70
C SER A 271 -11.01 -13.77 -10.34
N ILE A 272 -12.16 -13.32 -9.84
CA ILE A 272 -12.31 -12.59 -8.58
C ILE A 272 -13.05 -13.48 -7.58
N TYR A 273 -12.37 -13.81 -6.50
CA TYR A 273 -12.81 -14.72 -5.45
C TYR A 273 -13.07 -13.95 -4.16
N PHE A 274 -14.24 -14.19 -3.59
CA PHE A 274 -14.74 -13.59 -2.37
C PHE A 274 -14.98 -14.68 -1.32
N GLY A 275 -14.72 -14.35 -0.06
CA GLY A 275 -15.03 -15.23 1.04
C GLY A 275 -14.40 -14.82 2.35
N SER A 276 -14.63 -15.67 3.36
CA SER A 276 -13.98 -15.57 4.66
C SER A 276 -12.47 -15.79 4.53
N MET A 277 -11.74 -15.42 5.59
CA MET A 277 -10.29 -15.61 5.65
C MET A 277 -9.86 -17.04 5.34
N ASP A 278 -10.47 -18.01 6.02
CA ASP A 278 -10.11 -19.41 5.91
C ASP A 278 -10.44 -19.94 4.51
N ARG A 279 -11.59 -19.56 3.97
CA ARG A 279 -12.01 -19.93 2.62
C ARG A 279 -11.05 -19.40 1.56
N ILE A 280 -10.61 -18.15 1.68
CA ILE A 280 -9.66 -17.56 0.74
C ILE A 280 -8.29 -18.26 0.83
N GLN A 281 -7.81 -18.58 2.03
CA GLN A 281 -6.56 -19.34 2.18
C GLN A 281 -6.65 -20.73 1.55
N GLU A 282 -7.76 -21.44 1.76
CA GLU A 282 -8.01 -22.75 1.16
C GLU A 282 -8.09 -22.67 -0.37
N LEU A 283 -8.80 -21.67 -0.91
CA LEU A 283 -8.86 -21.43 -2.36
C LEU A 283 -7.47 -21.17 -2.95
N ILE A 284 -6.66 -20.31 -2.32
CA ILE A 284 -5.30 -20.04 -2.79
C ILE A 284 -4.46 -21.33 -2.77
N LYS A 285 -4.56 -22.14 -1.71
CA LYS A 285 -3.88 -23.45 -1.62
C LYS A 285 -4.27 -24.38 -2.76
N ASN A 286 -5.57 -24.55 -2.98
CA ASN A 286 -6.09 -25.42 -4.05
C ASN A 286 -5.64 -24.92 -5.43
N HIS A 287 -5.69 -23.62 -5.67
CA HIS A 287 -5.25 -23.04 -6.94
C HIS A 287 -3.73 -23.17 -7.12
N ALA A 288 -2.94 -23.05 -6.05
CA ALA A 288 -1.49 -23.26 -6.09
C ALA A 288 -1.15 -24.71 -6.51
N LEU A 289 -1.89 -25.70 -6.01
CA LEU A 289 -1.72 -27.11 -6.41
C LEU A 289 -2.06 -27.33 -7.88
N GLN A 290 -3.15 -26.73 -8.39
CA GLN A 290 -3.48 -26.77 -9.83
C GLN A 290 -2.35 -26.17 -10.68
N VAL A 291 -1.76 -25.05 -10.24
CA VAL A 291 -0.62 -24.46 -10.95
C VAL A 291 0.58 -25.40 -10.92
N LEU A 292 0.89 -26.00 -9.77
CA LEU A 292 2.01 -26.95 -9.66
C LEU A 292 1.87 -28.13 -10.62
N GLU A 293 0.69 -28.73 -10.73
CA GLU A 293 0.43 -29.79 -11.70
C GLU A 293 0.80 -29.33 -13.13
N MET A 294 0.47 -28.08 -13.50
CA MET A 294 0.78 -27.55 -14.82
C MET A 294 2.25 -27.19 -15.02
N VAL A 295 2.91 -26.57 -14.03
CA VAL A 295 4.32 -26.15 -14.19
C VAL A 295 5.31 -27.30 -14.02
N THR A 296 4.87 -28.43 -13.44
CA THR A 296 5.70 -29.63 -13.26
C THR A 296 5.46 -30.69 -14.33
N ASP A 297 4.31 -30.70 -15.00
CA ASP A 297 4.05 -31.60 -16.12
C ASP A 297 4.75 -31.10 -17.40
N ILE A 298 5.81 -31.81 -17.79
CA ILE A 298 6.61 -31.55 -18.99
C ILE A 298 5.76 -31.54 -20.27
N ASN A 299 4.60 -32.23 -20.28
CA ASN A 299 3.72 -32.29 -21.44
C ASN A 299 2.67 -31.18 -21.46
N ASN A 300 2.59 -30.36 -20.42
CA ASN A 300 1.54 -29.35 -20.26
C ASN A 300 2.10 -27.94 -20.47
N SER A 301 2.03 -27.46 -21.72
CA SER A 301 2.42 -26.10 -22.09
C SER A 301 1.33 -25.04 -21.85
N ASN A 302 0.25 -25.37 -21.14
CA ASN A 302 -0.94 -24.52 -21.10
C ASN A 302 -0.93 -23.44 -20.00
N PHE A 303 0.08 -23.41 -19.14
CA PHE A 303 0.20 -22.34 -18.14
C PHE A 303 0.74 -21.06 -18.78
N ASN A 304 -0.11 -20.03 -18.85
CA ASN A 304 0.18 -18.72 -19.43
C ASN A 304 -0.78 -17.68 -18.85
N ALA A 305 -0.67 -16.42 -19.29
CA ALA A 305 -1.47 -15.31 -18.78
C ALA A 305 -3.01 -15.43 -18.90
N ASN A 306 -3.51 -16.35 -19.73
CA ASN A 306 -4.94 -16.63 -19.86
C ASN A 306 -5.41 -17.79 -18.96
N TRP A 307 -4.49 -18.46 -18.27
CA TRP A 307 -4.85 -19.54 -17.36
C TRP A 307 -5.72 -19.02 -16.22
N ARG A 308 -6.76 -19.77 -15.85
CA ARG A 308 -7.60 -19.46 -14.69
C ARG A 308 -7.83 -20.73 -13.86
N PRO A 309 -7.83 -20.62 -12.52
CA PRO A 309 -8.14 -21.75 -11.67
C PRO A 309 -9.58 -22.23 -11.87
N ARG A 310 -9.80 -23.52 -11.63
CA ARG A 310 -11.11 -24.18 -11.69
C ARG A 310 -11.68 -24.44 -10.31
#